data_AF-A0AAW2RQX9-F1
#
_entry.id   AF-A0AAW2RQX9-F1
#
_cell.length_a   1.000
_cell.length_b   1.000
_cell.length_c   1.000
_cell.angle_alpha   90.00
_cell.angle_beta   90.00
_cell.angle_gamma   90.00
#
_symmetry.space_group_name_H-M   'P 1'
#
loop_
_entity.id
_entity.type
_entity.pdbx_description
1 polymer ?
#
loop_
_entity_poly.entity_id
_entity_poly.type
_entity_poly.pdbx_seq_one_letter_code
_entity_poly.pdbx_strand_id
1 'polypeptide(L)'
;MEVALMCVRDDAHSRPSMTEVVHEMNYLTSQRYDPNADRGRDRSAAEEGQTENPRELGETLEETSLLNRIQDRQRAVAEAKMWGETWRDKRRQQTQNVTS
;
A
#
# COMPACT_ATOMS: atom_id res chain seq x y z
N MET A 1 -17.99 -5.37 -0.09
CA MET A 1 -17.54 -6.11 -1.28
C MET A 1 -16.61 -5.16 -2.02
N GLU A 2 -15.34 -5.52 -2.19
CA GLU A 2 -14.33 -4.59 -2.69
C GLU A 2 -14.48 -4.46 -4.21
N VAL A 3 -15.02 -3.33 -4.68
CA VAL A 3 -15.30 -3.07 -6.11
C VAL A 3 -14.07 -3.32 -6.99
N ALA A 4 -12.87 -3.05 -6.46
CA ALA A 4 -11.61 -3.33 -7.13
C ALA A 4 -11.45 -4.82 -7.52
N LEU A 5 -11.87 -5.75 -6.66
CA LEU A 5 -11.77 -7.19 -6.92
C LEU A 5 -12.71 -7.64 -8.05
N MET A 6 -13.87 -6.99 -8.20
CA MET A 6 -14.80 -7.29 -9.29
C MET A 6 -14.28 -6.77 -10.64
N CYS A 7 -13.56 -5.66 -10.64
CA CYS A 7 -12.99 -5.05 -11.85
C CYS A 7 -11.87 -5.88 -12.50
N VAL A 8 -11.14 -6.69 -11.71
CA VAL A 8 -9.98 -7.47 -12.20
C VAL A 8 -10.33 -8.91 -12.59
N ARG A 9 -11.62 -9.28 -12.60
CA ARG A 9 -12.06 -10.64 -12.97
C ARG A 9 -11.76 -10.95 -14.43
N ASP A 10 -11.39 -12.20 -14.70
CA ASP A 10 -11.06 -12.65 -16.06
C ASP A 10 -12.27 -12.55 -17.01
N ASP A 11 -13.43 -13.00 -16.54
CA ASP A 11 -14.70 -12.87 -17.25
C ASP A 11 -15.18 -11.41 -17.34
N ALA A 12 -15.37 -10.91 -18.56
CA ALA A 12 -15.77 -9.53 -18.83
C ALA A 12 -17.20 -9.23 -18.34
N HIS A 13 -18.12 -10.20 -18.41
CA HIS A 13 -19.50 -10.03 -17.98
C HIS A 13 -19.66 -9.97 -16.46
N SER A 14 -18.63 -10.42 -15.75
CA SER A 14 -18.53 -10.39 -14.30
C SER A 14 -17.99 -9.08 -13.73
N ARG A 15 -17.57 -8.14 -14.59
CA ARG A 15 -17.06 -6.82 -14.21
C ARG A 15 -18.21 -5.83 -14.15
N PRO A 16 -18.25 -4.93 -13.15
CA PRO A 16 -19.30 -3.92 -13.04
C PRO A 16 -19.21 -2.89 -14.17
N SER A 17 -20.35 -2.27 -14.50
CA SER A 17 -20.42 -1.11 -15.39
C SER A 17 -19.65 0.07 -14.78
N MET A 18 -19.10 0.95 -15.64
CA MET A 18 -18.46 2.19 -15.14
C MET A 18 -19.43 3.08 -14.35
N THR A 19 -20.73 3.03 -14.63
CA THR A 19 -21.74 3.72 -13.84
C THR A 19 -21.83 3.16 -12.41
N GLU A 20 -21.76 1.84 -12.26
CA GLU A 20 -21.78 1.17 -10.94
C GLU A 20 -20.49 1.47 -10.16
N VAL A 21 -19.33 1.46 -10.84
CA VAL A 21 -18.05 1.82 -10.21
C VAL A 21 -18.06 3.26 -9.69
N VAL A 22 -18.57 4.21 -10.47
CA VAL A 22 -18.68 5.61 -10.05
C VAL A 22 -19.67 5.77 -8.90
N HIS A 23 -20.80 5.05 -8.93
CA HIS A 23 -21.78 5.07 -7.86
C HIS A 23 -21.18 4.60 -6.53
N GLU A 24 -20.42 3.50 -6.55
CA GLU A 24 -19.72 2.98 -5.38
C GLU A 24 -18.59 3.91 -4.92
N MET A 25 -17.80 4.48 -5.84
CA MET A 25 -16.78 5.45 -5.47
C MET A 25 -17.39 6.67 -4.77
N ASN A 26 -18.53 7.17 -5.27
CA ASN A 26 -19.26 8.25 -4.64
C ASN A 26 -19.78 7.87 -3.25
N TYR A 27 -20.28 6.63 -3.09
CA TYR A 27 -20.67 6.09 -1.79
C TYR A 27 -19.48 6.07 -0.81
N LEU A 28 -18.32 5.54 -1.22
CA LEU A 28 -17.10 5.51 -0.41
C LEU A 28 -16.62 6.91 -0.03
N THR A 29 -16.67 7.88 -0.95
CA THR A 29 -16.29 9.27 -0.63
C THR A 29 -17.27 9.97 0.30
N SER A 30 -18.53 9.53 0.31
CA SER A 30 -19.57 10.02 1.23
C SER A 30 -19.44 9.38 2.61
N GLN A 31 -18.81 8.21 2.68
CA GLN A 31 -18.51 7.54 3.94
C GLN A 31 -17.30 8.23 4.61
N ARG A 32 -17.44 8.57 5.89
CA ARG A 32 -16.30 9.09 6.67
C ARG A 32 -15.28 7.96 6.79
N TYR A 33 -14.13 8.12 6.15
CA TYR A 33 -13.00 7.22 6.32
C TYR A 33 -12.53 7.28 7.78
N ASP A 34 -12.78 6.20 8.53
CA ASP A 34 -12.29 6.03 9.90
C ASP A 34 -11.19 4.96 9.95
N PRO A 35 -9.90 5.36 9.99
CA PRO A 35 -8.78 4.43 10.03
C PRO A 35 -8.66 3.66 11.35
N ASN A 36 -9.43 4.02 12.39
CA ASN A 36 -9.44 3.32 13.67
C ASN A 36 -10.55 2.25 13.76
N ALA A 37 -11.50 2.21 12.82
CA ALA A 37 -12.58 1.21 12.81
C ALA A 37 -12.06 -0.23 12.67
N ASP A 38 -10.90 -0.43 12.04
CA ASP A 38 -10.28 -1.75 11.84
C ASP A 38 -9.43 -2.21 13.05
N ARG A 39 -9.02 -1.27 13.93
CA ARG A 39 -8.22 -1.57 15.13
C ARG A 39 -9.01 -2.18 16.28
N GLY A 40 -10.35 -2.18 16.19
CA GLY A 40 -11.25 -2.62 17.26
C GLY A 40 -11.68 -4.09 17.18
N ARG A 41 -11.37 -4.82 16.10
CA ARG A 41 -11.88 -6.19 15.90
C ARG A 41 -10.94 -7.28 16.45
N ASP A 42 -9.69 -6.97 16.74
CA ASP A 42 -8.67 -7.96 17.15
C ASP A 42 -8.24 -7.87 18.63
N ARG A 43 -8.91 -7.08 19.48
CA ARG A 43 -8.42 -6.77 20.84
C ARG A 43 -9.32 -7.22 22.00
N SER A 44 -10.22 -8.18 21.78
CA SER A 44 -11.12 -8.67 22.84
C SER A 44 -10.64 -9.94 23.57
N ALA A 45 -9.36 -10.31 23.47
CA ALA A 45 -8.80 -11.46 24.19
C ALA A 45 -7.38 -11.20 24.70
N ALA A 46 -7.23 -10.28 25.66
CA ALA A 46 -6.11 -10.28 26.60
C ALA A 46 -6.47 -9.39 27.79
N GLU A 47 -6.90 -10.02 28.88
CA GLU A 47 -7.10 -9.40 30.18
C GLU A 47 -5.78 -9.00 30.84
N GLU A 48 -5.88 -7.90 31.58
CA GLU A 48 -5.29 -7.61 32.89
C GLU A 48 -3.77 -7.69 33.11
N GLY A 49 -3.21 -6.53 33.52
CA GLY A 49 -2.10 -6.50 34.46
C GLY A 49 -1.09 -5.37 34.24
N GLN A 50 -1.05 -4.47 35.22
CA GLN A 50 0.14 -3.74 35.68
C GLN A 50 0.48 -2.41 34.98
N THR A 51 -0.08 -1.39 35.62
CA THR A 51 0.36 -0.01 35.82
C THR A 51 1.88 0.21 35.81
N GLU A 52 2.48 0.52 34.68
CA GLU A 52 3.76 1.27 34.65
C GLU A 52 3.69 2.31 33.52
N ASN A 53 3.92 3.57 33.83
CA ASN A 53 3.67 4.75 32.99
C ASN A 53 4.41 4.72 31.62
N PRO A 54 3.73 4.59 30.45
CA PRO A 54 4.40 4.35 29.16
C PRO A 54 4.96 5.58 28.39
N ARG A 55 4.98 6.79 28.97
CA ARG A 55 5.21 8.00 28.15
C ARG A 55 6.65 8.21 27.66
N GLU A 56 7.68 7.70 28.34
CA GLU A 56 9.07 8.01 27.98
C GLU A 56 9.73 6.99 27.04
N LEU A 57 9.21 5.75 26.96
CA LEU A 57 9.73 4.72 26.04
C LEU A 57 9.09 4.78 24.65
N GLY A 58 7.95 5.45 24.50
CA GLY A 58 7.22 5.56 23.25
C GLY A 58 7.90 6.44 22.19
N GLU A 59 8.60 7.49 22.62
CA GLU A 59 9.21 8.48 21.71
C GLU A 59 10.42 7.89 20.97
N THR A 60 11.25 7.11 21.67
CA THR A 60 12.44 6.46 21.09
C THR A 60 12.08 5.30 20.15
N LEU A 61 11.00 4.58 20.45
CA LEU A 61 10.50 3.48 19.61
C LEU A 61 9.82 4.02 18.32
N GLU A 62 9.14 5.17 18.41
CA GLU A 62 8.55 5.82 17.25
C GLU A 62 9.62 6.40 16.32
N GLU A 63 10.64 7.07 16.87
CA GLU A 63 11.76 7.61 16.09
C GLU A 63 12.55 6.50 15.38
N THR A 64 12.84 5.39 16.06
CA THR A 64 13.51 4.23 15.45
C THR A 64 12.65 3.56 14.38
N SER A 65 11.33 3.46 14.59
CA SER A 65 10.41 2.94 13.56
C SER A 65 10.32 3.86 12.34
N LEU A 66 10.34 5.17 12.53
CA LEU A 66 10.32 6.14 11.43
C LEU A 66 11.62 6.09 10.63
N LEU A 67 12.76 6.02 11.31
CA LEU A 67 14.08 5.87 10.68
C LEU A 67 14.16 4.60 9.83
N ASN A 68 13.65 3.48 10.36
CA ASN A 68 13.62 2.22 9.62
C ASN A 68 12.76 2.31 8.34
N ARG A 69 11.56 2.92 8.42
CA ARG A 69 10.72 3.17 7.24
C ARG A 69 11.36 4.10 6.22
N ILE A 70 12.07 5.13 6.67
CA ILE A 70 12.80 6.06 5.80
C ILE A 70 13.93 5.33 5.08
N GLN A 71 14.66 4.45 5.78
CA GLN A 71 15.71 3.61 5.19
C GLN A 71 15.13 2.67 4.13
N ASP A 72 14.03 1.97 4.43
CA ASP A 72 13.36 1.10 3.45
C ASP A 72 12.89 1.87 2.22
N ARG A 73 12.34 3.08 2.42
CA ARG A 73 11.96 3.97 1.32
C ARG A 73 13.17 4.35 0.48
N GLN A 74 14.28 4.74 1.10
CA GLN A 74 15.50 5.11 0.39
C GLN A 74 16.03 3.94 -0.45
N ARG A 75 16.01 2.73 0.11
CA ARG A 75 16.40 1.51 -0.59
C ARG A 75 15.49 1.22 -1.79
N ALA A 76 14.18 1.26 -1.59
CA ALA A 76 13.21 1.05 -2.68
C ALA A 76 13.39 2.08 -3.81
N VAL A 77 13.67 3.35 -3.48
CA VAL A 77 13.95 4.40 -4.47
C VAL A 77 15.25 4.13 -5.23
N ALA A 78 16.31 3.69 -4.55
CA ALA A 78 17.56 3.33 -5.21
C ALA A 78 17.38 2.15 -6.18
N GLU A 79 16.68 1.10 -5.75
CA GLU A 79 16.37 -0.07 -6.59
C GLU A 79 15.51 0.32 -7.80
N ALA A 80 14.49 1.15 -7.61
CA ALA A 80 13.64 1.65 -8.69
C ALA A 80 14.42 2.49 -9.73
N LYS A 81 15.38 3.31 -9.28
CA LYS A 81 16.26 4.07 -10.19
C LYS A 81 17.09 3.12 -11.06
N MET A 82 17.72 2.13 -10.45
CA MET A 82 18.52 1.11 -11.15
C MET A 82 17.68 0.32 -12.15
N TRP A 83 16.44 -0.04 -11.80
CA TRP A 83 15.51 -0.70 -12.72
C TRP A 83 15.20 0.16 -13.93
N GLY A 84 14.94 1.45 -13.73
CA GLY A 84 14.68 2.39 -14.82
C GLY A 84 15.86 2.51 -15.78
N GLU A 85 17.09 2.60 -15.26
CA GLU A 85 18.32 2.66 -16.07
C GLU A 85 18.55 1.35 -16.84
N THR A 86 18.55 0.22 -16.13
CA THR A 86 18.75 -1.11 -16.71
C THR A 86 17.73 -1.42 -17.81
N TRP A 87 16.47 -1.04 -17.60
CA TRP A 87 15.41 -1.27 -18.59
C TRP A 87 15.58 -0.40 -19.84
N ARG A 88 15.97 0.87 -19.67
CA ARG A 88 16.29 1.77 -20.79
C ARG A 88 17.49 1.25 -21.57
N ASP A 89 18.52 0.76 -20.90
CA ASP A 89 19.71 0.21 -21.55
C ASP A 89 19.41 -1.08 -22.30
N LYS A 90 18.62 -1.98 -21.72
CA LYS A 90 18.15 -3.19 -22.41
C LYS A 90 17.39 -2.84 -23.69
N ARG A 91 16.56 -1.80 -23.67
CA ARG A 91 15.84 -1.31 -24.85
C ARG A 91 16.80 -0.72 -25.90
N ARG A 92 17.82 0.05 -25.50
CA ARG A 92 18.84 0.58 -26.43
C ARG A 92 19.65 -0.54 -27.08
N GLN A 93 20.04 -1.54 -26.31
CA GLN A 93 20.74 -2.73 -26.81
C GLN A 93 19.88 -3.50 -27.80
N GLN A 94 18.59 -3.70 -27.52
CA GLN A 94 17.68 -4.34 -28.48
C GLN A 94 17.62 -3.60 -29.82
N THR A 95 17.62 -2.27 -29.82
CA THR A 95 17.64 -1.48 -31.06
C THR A 95 18.97 -1.62 -31.81
N GLN A 96 20.11 -1.61 -31.11
CA GLN A 96 21.42 -1.79 -31.74
C GLN A 96 21.59 -3.20 -32.33
N ASN A 97 21.11 -4.22 -31.63
CA ASN A 97 21.20 -5.62 -32.07
C ASN A 97 20.33 -5.95 -33.28
N VAL A 98 19.29 -5.14 -33.55
CA VAL A 98 18.39 -5.30 -34.72
C VAL A 98 18.98 -4.60 -35.96
N THR A 99 19.97 -3.73 -35.79
CA THR A 99 20.54 -2.91 -36.87
C THR A 99 21.94 -3.39 -37.32
N SER A 100 22.39 -4.57 -36.89
CA SER A 100 23.63 -5.23 -37.34
C SER A 100 23.35 -6.52 -38.10
#